data_AF-A0A2E1KF82-F1
#
_entry.id   AF-A0A2E1KF82-F1
#
_cell.length_a   1.000
_cell.length_b   1.000
_cell.length_c   1.000
_cell.angle_alpha   90.00
_cell.angle_beta   90.00
_cell.angle_gamma   90.00
#
_symmetry.space_group_name_H-M   'P 1'
#
loop_
_entity.id
_entity.type
_entity.pdbx_description
1 polymer ?
#
loop_
_entity_poly.entity_id
_entity_poly.type
_entity_poly.pdbx_seq_one_letter_code
_entity_poly.pdbx_strand_id
1 'polypeptide(L)'
;MFINGTGIIMRISFILVVVFALLVESVDCSQGKKNDPKLVTDWKKDPVCKAVYDGVLKGLYRDQVSDEIVTNIIGKKTKTKDRKALRKRMKRSFVLDCPLCEPTFEAFLAYQTRKSDRIPGLTRGGALKLTPGLDAKLQKELLSDDTKTRLKGLAPVVQQWVLVKLESNSELKPAEIQEWKKRVEQRSSQGKSKLVSLMQNTKDYKEWSPYWGCAACNGSREAALNWKTKQ
;
A
#
# COMPACT_ATOMS: atom_id res chain seq x y z
N MET A 1 36.20 -7.71 -82.60
CA MET A 1 37.48 -7.07 -82.88
C MET A 1 37.88 -6.29 -81.63
N PHE A 2 38.89 -6.76 -80.90
CA PHE A 2 39.49 -6.09 -79.74
C PHE A 2 40.39 -4.96 -80.23
N ILE A 3 40.36 -3.77 -79.60
CA ILE A 3 41.54 -2.94 -79.29
C ILE A 3 41.28 -2.18 -77.98
N ASN A 4 42.33 -2.14 -77.16
CA ASN A 4 42.47 -1.59 -75.81
C ASN A 4 42.96 -0.13 -75.78
N GLY A 5 42.80 0.50 -74.62
CA GLY A 5 43.73 1.51 -74.05
C GLY A 5 43.58 2.92 -74.61
N THR A 6 43.75 4.03 -73.89
CA THR A 6 44.48 4.42 -72.66
C THR A 6 43.84 5.78 -72.25
N GLY A 7 43.58 6.18 -71.01
CA GLY A 7 44.40 6.18 -69.79
C GLY A 7 45.34 7.39 -69.81
N ILE A 8 45.06 8.47 -69.04
CA ILE A 8 46.05 9.39 -68.42
C ILE A 8 45.39 10.57 -67.63
N ILE A 9 45.60 10.54 -66.30
CA ILE A 9 46.14 11.63 -65.42
C ILE A 9 45.19 12.79 -65.05
N MET A 10 44.70 12.92 -63.80
CA MET A 10 45.36 13.24 -62.50
C MET A 10 45.02 14.68 -62.08
N ARG A 11 44.47 14.82 -60.86
CA ARG A 11 44.66 15.87 -59.83
C ARG A 11 43.36 16.00 -59.02
N ILE A 12 43.22 15.31 -57.89
CA ILE A 12 43.85 15.55 -56.59
C ILE A 12 43.36 16.85 -55.92
N SER A 13 42.53 16.62 -54.91
CA SER A 13 42.46 17.32 -53.63
C SER A 13 41.58 18.56 -53.46
N PHE A 14 41.00 18.57 -52.25
CA PHE A 14 40.17 19.59 -51.61
C PHE A 14 38.69 19.57 -51.99
N ILE A 15 37.91 18.71 -51.33
CA ILE A 15 36.87 19.11 -50.37
C ILE A 15 36.60 17.86 -49.51
N LEU A 16 37.45 17.69 -48.51
CA LEU A 16 37.27 16.77 -47.38
C LEU A 16 36.63 17.62 -46.28
N VAL A 17 35.57 17.09 -45.65
CA VAL A 17 35.11 17.45 -44.30
C VAL A 17 34.41 18.81 -44.09
N VAL A 18 33.21 19.05 -44.66
CA VAL A 18 32.24 19.97 -44.00
C VAL A 18 30.76 19.57 -44.21
N VAL A 19 30.45 18.29 -44.44
CA VAL A 19 29.04 17.84 -44.56
C VAL A 19 28.66 16.75 -43.53
N PHE A 20 29.63 16.25 -42.75
CA PHE A 20 29.40 15.23 -41.72
C PHE A 20 29.45 15.76 -40.28
N ALA A 21 29.27 17.08 -40.09
CA ALA A 21 29.30 17.75 -38.79
C ALA A 21 28.06 18.62 -38.51
N LEU A 22 26.99 18.45 -39.28
CA LEU A 22 25.67 19.08 -39.03
C LEU A 22 24.53 18.05 -38.90
N LEU A 23 24.90 16.79 -38.67
CA LEU A 23 24.01 15.72 -38.18
C LEU A 23 24.55 15.18 -36.85
N VAL A 24 25.07 16.07 -35.99
CA VAL A 24 24.91 15.87 -34.55
C VAL A 24 23.46 16.19 -34.27
N GLU A 25 22.59 15.26 -34.66
CA GLU A 25 21.26 15.14 -34.09
C GLU A 25 21.47 15.29 -32.60
N SER A 26 20.82 16.32 -32.09
CA SER A 26 20.67 16.58 -30.69
C SER A 26 20.17 15.27 -30.09
N VAL A 27 21.08 14.49 -29.51
CA VAL A 27 20.76 13.47 -28.54
C VAL A 27 20.19 14.27 -27.39
N ASP A 28 18.91 14.58 -27.55
CA ASP A 28 18.03 15.03 -26.53
C ASP A 28 18.01 13.84 -25.58
N CYS A 29 18.94 13.86 -24.64
CA CYS A 29 18.83 13.20 -23.36
C CYS A 29 17.64 13.84 -22.64
N SER A 30 16.44 13.71 -23.23
CA SER A 30 15.22 13.46 -22.50
C SER A 30 15.57 12.30 -21.59
N GLN A 31 16.05 12.68 -20.40
CA GLN A 31 16.01 11.86 -19.21
C GLN A 31 14.64 11.23 -19.28
N GLY A 32 14.61 9.95 -19.66
CA GLY A 32 13.41 9.17 -19.60
C GLY A 32 12.89 9.44 -18.20
N LYS A 33 11.77 10.17 -18.12
CA LYS A 33 10.88 10.04 -16.99
C LYS A 33 10.70 8.54 -16.94
N LYS A 34 11.44 7.89 -16.03
CA LYS A 34 11.16 6.52 -15.65
C LYS A 34 9.69 6.62 -15.32
N ASN A 35 8.88 6.12 -16.23
CA ASN A 35 7.49 5.86 -15.98
C ASN A 35 7.58 4.93 -14.79
N ASP A 36 7.48 5.50 -13.59
CA ASP A 36 7.29 4.78 -12.36
C ASP A 36 6.21 3.78 -12.74
N PRO A 37 6.52 2.48 -12.82
CA PRO A 37 5.54 1.52 -13.27
C PRO A 37 4.33 1.77 -12.39
N LYS A 38 3.19 2.01 -13.06
CA LYS A 38 1.90 2.32 -12.46
C LYS A 38 1.51 1.11 -11.59
N LEU A 39 2.11 1.00 -10.42
CA LEU A 39 1.99 -0.10 -9.49
C LEU A 39 1.15 0.41 -8.32
N VAL A 40 0.06 1.07 -8.66
CA VAL A 40 -1.08 1.19 -7.77
C VAL A 40 -1.88 -0.08 -8.04
N THR A 41 -1.65 -1.11 -7.22
CA THR A 41 -2.71 -2.07 -6.95
C THR A 41 -3.92 -1.24 -6.56
N ASP A 42 -4.87 -1.08 -7.48
CA ASP A 42 -6.06 -0.27 -7.23
C ASP A 42 -6.95 -1.02 -6.24
N TRP A 43 -6.56 -1.01 -4.98
CA TRP A 43 -7.21 -1.71 -3.87
C TRP A 43 -8.68 -1.29 -3.78
N LYS A 44 -9.04 -0.11 -4.30
CA LYS A 44 -10.41 0.39 -4.36
C LYS A 44 -11.31 -0.42 -5.28
N LYS A 45 -10.74 -1.11 -6.28
CA LYS A 45 -11.46 -1.99 -7.21
C LYS A 45 -11.59 -3.43 -6.70
N ASP A 46 -10.76 -3.83 -5.75
CA ASP A 46 -10.83 -5.18 -5.18
C ASP A 46 -11.83 -5.21 -4.01
N PRO A 47 -12.86 -6.07 -4.06
CA PRO A 47 -13.92 -6.08 -3.04
C PRO A 47 -13.42 -6.49 -1.65
N VAL A 48 -12.41 -7.37 -1.56
CA VAL A 48 -11.80 -7.77 -0.30
C VAL A 48 -11.00 -6.61 0.29
N CYS A 49 -10.21 -5.92 -0.53
CA CYS A 49 -9.41 -4.78 -0.06
C CYS A 49 -10.31 -3.62 0.38
N LYS A 50 -11.42 -3.38 -0.33
CA LYS A 50 -12.45 -2.42 0.08
C LYS A 50 -13.11 -2.82 1.40
N ALA A 51 -13.41 -4.10 1.60
CA ALA A 51 -13.93 -4.59 2.88
C ALA A 51 -12.93 -4.40 4.02
N VAL A 52 -11.63 -4.58 3.78
CA VAL A 52 -10.59 -4.27 4.78
C VAL A 52 -10.61 -2.79 5.14
N TYR A 53 -10.62 -1.89 4.15
CA TYR A 53 -10.73 -0.44 4.40
C TYR A 53 -11.98 -0.10 5.22
N ASP A 54 -13.15 -0.59 4.80
CA ASP A 54 -14.42 -0.30 5.48
C ASP A 54 -14.44 -0.87 6.90
N GLY A 55 -13.93 -2.09 7.09
CA GLY A 55 -13.88 -2.75 8.39
C GLY A 55 -12.97 -2.00 9.36
N VAL A 56 -11.76 -1.67 8.92
CA VAL A 56 -10.79 -0.89 9.72
C VAL A 56 -11.36 0.49 10.06
N LEU A 57 -11.93 1.21 9.08
CA LEU A 57 -12.50 2.54 9.33
C LEU A 57 -13.65 2.49 10.33
N LYS A 58 -14.59 1.55 10.17
CA LYS A 58 -15.69 1.37 11.13
C LYS A 58 -15.18 0.95 12.50
N GLY A 59 -14.18 0.08 12.56
CA GLY A 59 -13.54 -0.36 13.80
C GLY A 59 -12.89 0.79 14.57
N LEU A 60 -12.16 1.67 13.87
CA LEU A 60 -11.55 2.87 14.45
C LEU A 60 -12.59 3.76 15.15
N TYR A 61 -13.76 3.96 14.53
CA TYR A 61 -14.87 4.70 15.14
C TYR A 61 -15.55 3.94 16.27
N ARG A 62 -15.85 2.65 16.06
CA ARG A 62 -16.52 1.79 17.05
C ARG A 62 -15.72 1.68 18.34
N ASP A 63 -14.40 1.55 18.24
CA ASP A 63 -13.52 1.35 19.40
C ASP A 63 -12.94 2.68 19.91
N GLN A 64 -13.40 3.82 19.36
CA GLN A 64 -13.03 5.17 19.77
C GLN A 64 -11.51 5.37 19.89
N VAL A 65 -10.77 4.90 18.88
CA VAL A 65 -9.31 4.91 18.92
C VAL A 65 -8.79 6.34 19.06
N SER A 66 -7.89 6.57 20.02
CA SER A 66 -7.38 7.91 20.33
C SER A 66 -6.50 8.47 19.20
N ASP A 67 -6.45 9.80 19.08
CA ASP A 67 -5.58 10.46 18.10
C ASP A 67 -4.09 10.19 18.36
N GLU A 68 -3.73 9.91 19.61
CA GLU A 68 -2.39 9.49 20.01
C GLU A 68 -2.03 8.14 19.40
N ILE A 69 -2.90 7.13 19.54
CA ILE A 69 -2.71 5.81 18.90
C ILE A 69 -2.63 5.96 17.39
N VAL A 70 -3.56 6.71 16.77
CA VAL A 70 -3.56 6.93 15.32
C VAL A 70 -2.26 7.58 14.86
N THR A 71 -1.80 8.61 15.57
CA THR A 71 -0.51 9.26 15.31
C THR A 71 0.65 8.31 15.48
N ASN A 72 0.58 7.39 16.46
CA ASN A 72 1.59 6.37 16.64
C ASN A 72 1.57 5.27 15.57
N ILE A 73 0.43 4.99 14.94
CA ILE A 73 0.37 4.01 13.85
C ILE A 73 0.82 4.61 12.51
N ILE A 74 0.34 5.81 12.14
CA ILE A 74 0.54 6.40 10.80
C ILE A 74 1.32 7.72 10.77
N GLY A 75 1.90 8.11 11.90
CA GLY A 75 2.64 9.37 12.04
C GLY A 75 1.72 10.59 12.12
N LYS A 76 2.34 11.74 12.47
CA LYS A 76 1.64 13.02 12.60
C LYS A 76 0.99 13.44 11.28
N LYS A 77 -0.17 14.08 11.41
CA LYS A 77 -0.87 14.70 10.27
C LYS A 77 0.05 15.73 9.60
N THR A 78 0.23 15.61 8.30
CA THR A 78 1.01 16.54 7.49
C THR A 78 0.08 17.50 6.74
N LYS A 79 0.51 18.76 6.55
CA LYS A 79 -0.21 19.72 5.69
C LYS A 79 -0.09 19.33 4.21
N THR A 80 1.05 18.76 3.84
CA THR A 80 1.35 18.33 2.47
C THR A 80 0.89 16.88 2.25
N LYS A 81 0.20 16.66 1.13
CA LYS A 81 -0.18 15.33 0.62
C LYS A 81 0.80 14.80 -0.43
N ASP A 82 2.08 15.17 -0.34
CA ASP A 82 3.07 14.68 -1.29
C ASP A 82 3.29 13.17 -1.10
N ARG A 83 3.55 12.48 -2.21
CA ARG A 83 3.66 11.01 -2.24
C ARG A 83 4.81 10.51 -1.36
N LYS A 84 5.91 11.26 -1.25
CA LYS A 84 7.09 10.86 -0.47
C LYS A 84 6.80 10.89 1.03
N ALA A 85 6.13 11.94 1.51
CA ALA A 85 5.67 12.05 2.90
C ALA A 85 4.67 10.95 3.26
N LEU A 86 3.69 10.67 2.40
CA LEU A 86 2.72 9.59 2.63
C LEU A 86 3.40 8.21 2.70
N ARG A 87 4.35 7.91 1.80
CA ARG A 87 5.12 6.66 1.87
C ARG A 87 5.94 6.56 3.16
N LYS A 88 6.60 7.64 3.59
CA LYS A 88 7.33 7.67 4.87
C LYS A 88 6.41 7.39 6.07
N ARG A 89 5.19 7.92 6.03
CA ARG A 89 4.17 7.68 7.06
C ARG A 89 3.65 6.24 7.06
N MET A 90 3.39 5.69 5.88
CA MET A 90 2.95 4.30 5.71
C MET A 90 3.97 3.33 6.30
N LYS A 91 5.26 3.57 6.05
CA LYS A 91 6.39 2.80 6.60
C LYS A 91 6.47 2.73 8.14
N ARG A 92 5.65 3.49 8.89
CA ARG A 92 5.67 3.41 10.36
C ARG A 92 5.06 2.11 10.88
N SER A 93 4.06 1.58 10.19
CA SER A 93 3.34 0.35 10.62
C SER A 93 2.86 -0.52 9.45
N PHE A 94 3.17 -0.16 8.20
CA PHE A 94 2.66 -0.85 7.01
C PHE A 94 3.74 -1.07 5.94
N VAL A 95 3.56 -2.15 5.17
CA VAL A 95 4.42 -2.51 4.03
C VAL A 95 3.98 -1.72 2.80
N LEU A 96 4.93 -1.05 2.14
CA LEU A 96 4.66 -0.29 0.93
C LEU A 96 4.14 -1.19 -0.20
N ASP A 97 3.16 -0.69 -0.94
CA ASP A 97 2.59 -1.34 -2.12
C ASP A 97 1.95 -2.72 -1.83
N CYS A 98 1.66 -3.01 -0.56
CA CYS A 98 0.95 -4.22 -0.14
C CYS A 98 -0.58 -3.98 -0.20
N PRO A 99 -1.35 -4.84 -0.88
CA PRO A 99 -2.77 -4.61 -1.16
C PRO A 99 -3.68 -4.67 0.08
N LEU A 100 -3.21 -5.23 1.20
CA LEU A 100 -3.93 -5.23 2.48
C LEU A 100 -3.45 -4.12 3.43
N CYS A 101 -2.19 -3.70 3.29
CA CYS A 101 -1.62 -2.58 4.05
C CYS A 101 -2.18 -1.24 3.61
N GLU A 102 -2.27 -1.02 2.30
CA GLU A 102 -2.73 0.24 1.73
C GLU A 102 -4.16 0.61 2.15
N PRO A 103 -5.19 -0.25 2.02
CA PRO A 103 -6.52 0.07 2.53
C PRO A 103 -6.55 0.30 4.04
N THR A 104 -5.75 -0.44 4.81
CA THR A 104 -5.66 -0.24 6.27
C THR A 104 -5.09 1.14 6.57
N PHE A 105 -3.96 1.52 5.96
CA PHE A 105 -3.34 2.83 6.12
C PHE A 105 -4.27 3.97 5.71
N GLU A 106 -4.98 3.82 4.58
CA GLU A 106 -5.96 4.79 4.10
C GLU A 106 -7.14 4.96 5.06
N ALA A 107 -7.60 3.88 5.71
CA ALA A 107 -8.63 3.97 6.75
C ALA A 107 -8.14 4.77 7.96
N PHE A 108 -6.89 4.58 8.40
CA PHE A 108 -6.28 5.41 9.45
C PHE A 108 -6.13 6.87 9.01
N LEU A 109 -5.78 7.16 7.76
CA LEU A 109 -5.71 8.52 7.23
C LEU A 109 -7.10 9.19 7.22
N ALA A 110 -8.12 8.48 6.77
CA ALA A 110 -9.50 8.96 6.78
C ALA A 110 -9.95 9.27 8.22
N TYR A 111 -9.63 8.38 9.16
CA TYR A 111 -9.93 8.59 10.58
C TYR A 111 -9.14 9.76 11.19
N GLN A 112 -7.84 9.92 10.91
CA GLN A 112 -7.05 11.05 11.39
C GLN A 112 -7.52 12.41 10.84
N THR A 113 -8.20 12.40 9.68
CA THR A 113 -8.73 13.61 9.03
C THR A 113 -10.21 13.83 9.30
N ARG A 114 -10.84 12.98 10.13
CA ARG A 114 -12.24 13.14 10.56
C ARG A 114 -12.44 14.49 11.21
N LYS A 115 -13.63 15.06 11.03
CA LYS A 115 -14.06 16.20 11.84
C LYS A 115 -14.59 15.63 13.15
N SER A 116 -14.16 16.17 14.29
CA SER A 116 -14.52 15.66 15.62
C SER A 116 -16.04 15.72 15.90
N ASP A 117 -16.77 16.56 15.18
CA ASP A 117 -18.23 16.71 15.22
C ASP A 117 -19.00 15.71 14.33
N ARG A 118 -18.31 14.93 13.48
CA ARG A 118 -18.93 14.03 12.51
C ARG A 118 -18.34 12.63 12.60
N ILE A 119 -18.86 11.84 13.52
CA ILE A 119 -18.67 10.38 13.53
C ILE A 119 -19.73 9.79 12.59
N PRO A 120 -19.37 9.19 11.45
CA PRO A 120 -20.35 8.57 10.55
C PRO A 120 -21.11 7.45 11.27
N GLY A 121 -22.44 7.55 11.31
CA GLY A 121 -23.30 6.68 12.11
C GLY A 121 -23.85 7.31 13.40
N LEU A 122 -23.36 8.50 13.79
CA LEU A 122 -24.05 9.37 14.76
C LEU A 122 -25.16 10.14 14.02
N THR A 123 -26.37 9.62 14.03
CA THR A 123 -27.52 10.52 14.06
C THR A 123 -27.50 11.26 15.39
N ARG A 124 -27.69 12.57 15.35
CA ARG A 124 -27.83 13.46 16.51
C ARG A 124 -28.99 12.92 17.37
N GLY A 125 -28.71 12.09 18.38
CA GLY A 125 -29.72 11.45 19.25
C GLY A 125 -29.75 9.92 19.25
N GLY A 126 -28.96 9.22 18.43
CA GLY A 126 -28.80 7.77 18.55
C GLY A 126 -27.84 7.44 19.70
N ALA A 127 -28.37 6.87 20.79
CA ALA A 127 -27.55 6.43 21.91
C ALA A 127 -26.45 5.47 21.43
N LEU A 128 -25.18 5.89 21.51
CA LEU A 128 -24.07 4.95 21.42
C LEU A 128 -24.31 3.95 22.56
N LYS A 129 -24.46 2.66 22.25
CA LYS A 129 -24.00 1.65 23.20
C LYS A 129 -22.51 1.95 23.34
N LEU A 130 -22.14 2.66 24.41
CA LEU A 130 -20.76 2.97 24.77
C LEU A 130 -20.01 1.64 24.79
N THR A 131 -19.32 1.36 23.69
CA THR A 131 -18.38 0.25 23.63
C THR A 131 -17.22 0.62 24.54
N PRO A 132 -16.65 -0.33 25.29
CA PRO A 132 -15.61 -0.06 26.28
C PRO A 132 -14.26 0.41 25.70
N GLY A 133 -14.21 0.78 24.41
CA GLY A 133 -12.98 1.13 23.69
C GLY A 133 -12.04 -0.07 23.55
N LEU A 134 -10.77 0.21 23.25
CA LEU A 134 -9.71 -0.80 23.27
C LEU A 134 -9.29 -1.11 24.72
N ASP A 135 -8.98 -2.35 25.04
CA ASP A 135 -8.45 -2.69 26.36
C ASP A 135 -7.07 -2.06 26.62
N ALA A 136 -6.71 -1.89 27.90
CA ALA A 136 -5.49 -1.19 28.30
C ALA A 136 -4.19 -1.86 27.79
N LYS A 137 -4.19 -3.19 27.61
CA LYS A 137 -3.03 -3.92 27.09
C LYS A 137 -2.84 -3.59 25.61
N LEU A 138 -3.90 -3.64 24.81
CA LEU A 138 -3.84 -3.26 23.40
C LEU A 138 -3.46 -1.79 23.23
N GLN A 139 -4.01 -0.88 24.05
CA GLN A 139 -3.61 0.54 24.02
C GLN A 139 -2.10 0.70 24.26
N LYS A 140 -1.55 0.03 25.28
CA LYS A 140 -0.11 0.06 25.58
C LYS A 140 0.74 -0.49 24.44
N GLU A 141 0.34 -1.60 23.83
CA GLU A 141 1.06 -2.17 22.70
C GLU A 141 1.02 -1.23 21.48
N LEU A 142 -0.15 -0.68 21.16
CA LEU A 142 -0.36 0.25 20.05
C LEU A 142 0.35 1.60 20.21
N LEU A 143 0.59 2.04 21.44
CA LEU A 143 1.36 3.25 21.78
C LEU A 143 2.88 3.01 21.85
N SER A 144 3.35 1.77 21.72
CA SER A 144 4.77 1.48 21.77
C SER A 144 5.54 2.10 20.60
N ASP A 145 6.71 2.66 20.89
CA ASP A 145 7.67 3.10 19.85
C ASP A 145 8.38 1.91 19.19
N ASP A 146 8.53 0.78 19.90
CA ASP A 146 9.06 -0.44 19.33
C ASP A 146 8.12 -0.98 18.25
N THR A 147 8.63 -1.08 17.01
CA THR A 147 7.84 -1.51 15.85
C THR A 147 7.26 -2.90 16.05
N LYS A 148 8.00 -3.84 16.63
CA LYS A 148 7.51 -5.20 16.82
C LYS A 148 6.34 -5.25 17.80
N THR A 149 6.45 -4.53 18.92
CA THR A 149 5.39 -4.40 19.93
C THR A 149 4.15 -3.71 19.36
N ARG A 150 4.34 -2.63 18.60
CA ARG A 150 3.23 -1.92 17.93
C ARG A 150 2.49 -2.81 16.94
N LEU A 151 3.22 -3.55 16.11
CA LEU A 151 2.62 -4.47 15.13
C LEU A 151 1.91 -5.66 15.81
N LYS A 152 2.44 -6.15 16.94
CA LYS A 152 1.80 -7.17 17.76
C LYS A 152 0.43 -6.73 18.28
N GLY A 153 0.30 -5.49 18.75
CA GLY A 153 -0.98 -4.93 19.17
C GLY A 153 -1.93 -4.62 18.01
N LEU A 154 -1.40 -4.20 16.86
CA LEU A 154 -2.20 -3.82 15.69
C LEU A 154 -2.86 -5.02 14.99
N ALA A 155 -2.20 -6.18 14.93
CA ALA A 155 -2.73 -7.36 14.24
C ALA A 155 -4.09 -7.86 14.77
N PRO A 156 -4.29 -8.12 16.08
CA PRO A 156 -5.57 -8.59 16.61
C PRO A 156 -6.69 -7.55 16.48
N VAL A 157 -6.35 -6.26 16.52
CA VAL A 157 -7.31 -5.18 16.31
C VAL A 157 -7.81 -5.16 14.87
N VAL A 158 -6.90 -5.23 13.89
CA VAL A 158 -7.28 -5.35 12.48
C VAL A 158 -8.09 -6.62 12.23
N GLN A 159 -7.69 -7.75 12.82
CA GLN A 159 -8.45 -9.00 12.73
C GLN A 159 -9.90 -8.80 13.17
N GLN A 160 -10.12 -8.24 14.35
CA GLN A 160 -11.47 -8.05 14.89
C GLN A 160 -12.31 -7.10 14.02
N TRP A 161 -11.71 -6.01 13.53
CA TRP A 161 -12.39 -5.04 12.68
C TRP A 161 -12.79 -5.62 11.32
N VAL A 162 -11.88 -6.35 10.69
CA VAL A 162 -12.14 -7.00 9.41
C VAL A 162 -13.16 -8.12 9.57
N LEU A 163 -13.05 -8.95 10.62
CA LEU A 163 -13.99 -10.05 10.89
C LEU A 163 -15.42 -9.52 11.01
N VAL A 164 -15.65 -8.48 11.82
CA VAL A 164 -16.97 -7.86 11.96
C VAL A 164 -17.53 -7.37 10.63
N LYS A 165 -16.68 -6.81 9.75
CA LYS A 165 -17.10 -6.39 8.41
C LYS A 165 -17.41 -7.58 7.51
N LEU A 166 -16.62 -8.66 7.56
CA LEU A 166 -16.90 -9.88 6.79
C LEU A 166 -18.22 -10.51 7.22
N GLU A 167 -18.42 -10.68 8.53
CA GLU A 167 -19.65 -11.23 9.14
C GLU A 167 -20.90 -10.38 8.88
N SER A 168 -20.73 -9.07 8.63
CA SER A 168 -21.86 -8.19 8.26
C SER A 168 -22.47 -8.50 6.89
N ASN A 169 -21.81 -9.30 6.04
CA ASN A 169 -22.36 -9.70 4.74
C ASN A 169 -23.18 -10.99 4.87
N SER A 170 -24.40 -10.86 5.40
CA SER A 170 -25.29 -12.00 5.66
C SER A 170 -25.81 -12.72 4.42
N GLU A 171 -25.69 -12.11 3.24
CA GLU A 171 -26.25 -12.61 1.98
C GLU A 171 -25.28 -13.50 1.19
N LEU A 172 -24.01 -13.57 1.57
CA LEU A 172 -23.01 -14.34 0.83
C LEU A 172 -23.19 -15.85 1.06
N LYS A 173 -23.23 -16.59 -0.04
CA LYS A 173 -23.30 -18.06 -0.02
C LYS A 173 -21.98 -18.65 0.48
N PRO A 174 -21.99 -19.87 1.04
CA PRO A 174 -20.76 -20.53 1.50
C PRO A 174 -19.64 -20.59 0.45
N ALA A 175 -19.97 -20.82 -0.82
CA ALA A 175 -19.00 -20.84 -1.92
C ALA A 175 -18.35 -19.46 -2.15
N GLU A 176 -19.13 -18.38 -2.05
CA GLU A 176 -18.62 -17.01 -2.17
C GLU A 176 -17.71 -16.66 -1.00
N ILE A 177 -18.06 -17.08 0.22
CA ILE A 177 -17.20 -16.92 1.41
C ILE A 177 -15.85 -17.60 1.17
N GLN A 178 -15.82 -18.82 0.62
CA GLN A 178 -14.56 -19.52 0.32
C GLN A 178 -13.73 -18.80 -0.74
N GLU A 179 -14.36 -18.24 -1.77
CA GLU A 179 -13.67 -17.43 -2.78
C GLU A 179 -13.08 -16.14 -2.17
N TRP A 180 -13.81 -15.50 -1.26
CA TRP A 180 -13.28 -14.37 -0.50
C TRP A 180 -12.07 -14.76 0.36
N LYS A 181 -12.12 -15.90 1.07
CA LYS A 181 -10.99 -16.41 1.86
C LYS A 181 -9.75 -16.63 0.97
N LYS A 182 -9.92 -17.28 -0.18
CA LYS A 182 -8.84 -17.47 -1.17
C LYS A 182 -8.27 -16.13 -1.65
N ARG A 183 -9.14 -15.16 -1.94
CA ARG A 183 -8.73 -13.83 -2.39
C ARG A 183 -7.95 -13.07 -1.31
N VAL A 184 -8.37 -13.13 -0.04
CA VAL A 184 -7.60 -12.56 1.08
C VAL A 184 -6.20 -13.19 1.14
N GLU A 185 -6.09 -14.51 1.02
CA GLU A 185 -4.80 -15.21 1.04
C GLU A 185 -3.91 -14.81 -0.14
N GLN A 186 -4.48 -14.69 -1.34
CA GLN A 186 -3.76 -14.21 -2.52
C GLN A 186 -3.22 -12.79 -2.32
N ARG A 187 -4.02 -11.87 -1.77
CA ARG A 187 -3.58 -10.50 -1.47
C ARG A 187 -2.52 -10.46 -0.36
N SER A 188 -2.64 -11.31 0.65
CA SER A 188 -1.61 -11.46 1.69
C SER A 188 -0.29 -11.95 1.10
N SER A 189 -0.34 -12.94 0.22
CA SER A 189 0.84 -13.47 -0.49
C SER A 189 1.51 -12.42 -1.37
N GLN A 190 0.73 -11.61 -2.11
CA GLN A 190 1.25 -10.46 -2.86
C GLN A 190 1.97 -9.47 -1.93
N GLY A 191 1.39 -9.15 -0.77
CA GLY A 191 2.03 -8.31 0.24
C GLY A 191 3.35 -8.88 0.75
N LYS A 192 3.41 -10.19 0.99
CA LYS A 192 4.65 -10.89 1.38
C LYS A 192 5.72 -10.78 0.28
N SER A 193 5.37 -10.96 -0.98
CA SER A 193 6.32 -10.78 -2.09
C SER A 193 6.86 -9.34 -2.17
N LYS A 194 6.03 -8.34 -1.88
CA LYS A 194 6.49 -6.93 -1.79
C LYS A 194 7.45 -6.72 -0.63
N LEU A 195 7.15 -7.27 0.54
CA LEU A 195 8.05 -7.22 1.69
C LEU A 195 9.41 -7.85 1.39
N VAL A 196 9.42 -9.06 0.80
CA VAL A 196 10.67 -9.73 0.41
C VAL A 196 11.46 -8.88 -0.59
N SER A 197 10.80 -8.31 -1.59
CA SER A 197 11.43 -7.41 -2.54
C SER A 197 12.03 -6.16 -1.85
N LEU A 198 11.34 -5.58 -0.88
CA LEU A 198 11.87 -4.46 -0.09
C LEU A 198 13.11 -4.87 0.70
N MET A 199 13.07 -6.01 1.40
CA MET A 199 14.21 -6.54 2.17
C MET A 199 15.45 -6.79 1.31
N GLN A 200 15.26 -7.26 0.07
CA GLN A 200 16.35 -7.53 -0.88
C GLN A 200 16.94 -6.25 -1.49
N ASN A 201 16.12 -5.22 -1.69
CA ASN A 201 16.51 -4.02 -2.43
C ASN A 201 16.92 -2.83 -1.54
N THR A 202 16.72 -2.93 -0.22
CA THR A 202 17.22 -1.91 0.73
C THR A 202 18.53 -2.34 1.35
N LYS A 203 19.47 -1.39 1.48
CA LYS A 203 20.78 -1.60 2.14
C LYS A 203 20.63 -2.08 3.60
N ASP A 204 19.51 -1.78 4.24
CA ASP A 204 19.21 -2.17 5.62
C ASP A 204 17.98 -3.08 5.67
N TYR A 205 18.19 -4.39 5.50
CA TYR A 205 17.12 -5.39 5.62
C TYR A 205 16.44 -5.37 7.00
N LYS A 206 17.12 -4.84 8.04
CA LYS A 206 16.58 -4.77 9.41
C LYS A 206 15.48 -3.72 9.54
N GLU A 207 15.39 -2.74 8.62
CA GLU A 207 14.26 -1.80 8.56
C GLU A 207 12.94 -2.57 8.37
N TRP A 208 12.97 -3.65 7.59
CA TRP A 208 11.78 -4.40 7.15
C TRP A 208 11.56 -5.71 7.89
N SER A 209 12.56 -6.23 8.60
CA SER A 209 12.43 -7.49 9.33
C SER A 209 11.29 -7.52 10.37
N PRO A 210 10.93 -6.41 11.07
CA PRO A 210 9.80 -6.42 12.00
C PRO A 210 8.44 -6.62 11.32
N TYR A 211 8.36 -6.41 10.00
CA TYR A 211 7.13 -6.51 9.22
C TYR A 211 6.85 -7.93 8.71
N TRP A 212 7.68 -8.91 9.07
CA TRP A 212 7.48 -10.29 8.65
C TRP A 212 6.13 -10.82 9.15
N GLY A 213 5.17 -10.95 8.24
CA GLY A 213 3.76 -11.10 8.60
C GLY A 213 3.17 -9.77 9.07
N CYS A 214 3.01 -8.82 8.14
CA CYS A 214 2.55 -7.47 8.44
C CYS A 214 1.22 -7.49 9.23
N ALA A 215 1.04 -6.59 10.19
CA ALA A 215 -0.13 -6.59 11.08
C ALA A 215 -1.46 -6.58 10.31
N ALA A 216 -1.55 -5.78 9.24
CA ALA A 216 -2.72 -5.73 8.37
C ALA A 216 -2.97 -7.05 7.62
N CYS A 217 -1.91 -7.70 7.14
CA CYS A 217 -1.94 -8.95 6.39
C CYS A 217 -2.38 -10.10 7.30
N ASN A 218 -1.71 -10.23 8.45
CA ASN A 218 -1.99 -11.27 9.44
C ASN A 218 -3.41 -11.09 10.00
N GLY A 219 -3.78 -9.87 10.38
CA GLY A 219 -5.11 -9.60 10.90
C GLY A 219 -6.21 -9.92 9.89
N SER A 220 -6.06 -9.48 8.63
CA SER A 220 -7.06 -9.77 7.58
C SER A 220 -7.15 -11.25 7.24
N ARG A 221 -6.02 -11.96 7.17
CA ARG A 221 -6.02 -13.41 6.93
C ARG A 221 -6.68 -14.16 8.07
N GLU A 222 -6.34 -13.83 9.30
CA GLU A 222 -6.93 -14.44 10.49
C GLU A 222 -8.42 -14.17 10.59
N ALA A 223 -8.88 -12.97 10.22
CA ALA A 223 -10.30 -12.65 10.09
C ALA A 223 -10.99 -13.53 9.05
N ALA A 224 -10.38 -13.72 7.88
CA ALA A 224 -10.92 -14.57 6.83
C ALA A 224 -10.98 -16.04 7.25
N LEU A 225 -9.97 -16.56 7.96
CA LEU A 225 -9.97 -17.91 8.50
C LEU A 225 -11.14 -18.10 9.49
N ASN A 226 -11.30 -17.16 10.42
CA ASN A 226 -12.33 -17.21 11.47
C ASN A 226 -13.74 -16.87 10.99
N TRP A 227 -13.91 -16.35 9.76
CA TRP A 227 -15.21 -16.06 9.20
C TRP A 227 -16.00 -17.36 8.95
N LYS A 228 -17.00 -17.62 9.80
CA LYS A 228 -17.82 -18.83 9.73
C LYS A 228 -18.77 -18.78 8.55
N THR A 229 -18.84 -19.87 7.79
CA THR A 229 -19.93 -20.11 6.83
C THR A 229 -21.19 -20.45 7.61
N LYS A 230 -22.26 -19.68 7.45
CA LYS A 230 -23.57 -20.10 7.96
C LYS A 230 -24.00 -21.34 7.16
N GLN A 231 -24.32 -22.42 7.88
CA GLN A 231 -24.89 -23.64 7.28
C GLN A 231 -26.33 -23.38 6.86
#